data_AF-A0A1P8WU76-F1
#
_entry.id   AF-A0A1P8WU76-F1
#
_cell.length_a   1.000
_cell.length_b   1.000
_cell.length_c   1.000
_cell.angle_alpha   90.00
_cell.angle_beta   90.00
_cell.angle_gamma   90.00
#
_symmetry.space_group_name_H-M   'P 1'
#
loop_
_entity.id
_entity.type
_entity.pdbx_description
1 polymer ?
#
loop_
_entity_poly.entity_id
_entity_poly.type
_entity_poly.pdbx_seq_one_letter_code
_entity_poly.pdbx_strand_id
1 'polypeptide(L)' 'MSEGVWQAVVTLAFTILFGWLLVAGFKNGTMEFPQPAFTMSGRRHDQPVRFWLTASFIALLTAVCAVMTIRLAFFPRGF' A
#
# COMPACT_ATOMS: atom_id res chain seq x y z
N MET A 1 22.50 -1.69 -13.62
CA MET A 1 21.94 -2.20 -12.35
C MET A 1 21.16 -3.46 -12.67
N SER A 2 21.30 -4.54 -11.88
CA SER A 2 20.57 -5.78 -12.12
C SER A 2 19.07 -5.59 -11.85
N GLU A 3 18.24 -6.27 -12.62
CA GLU A 3 16.77 -6.20 -12.59
C GLU A 3 16.19 -6.39 -11.17
N GLY A 4 16.81 -7.24 -10.36
CA GLY A 4 16.42 -7.48 -8.96
C GLY A 4 16.61 -6.28 -8.03
N VAL A 5 17.64 -5.44 -8.25
CA VAL A 5 17.84 -4.21 -7.45
C VAL A 5 16.75 -3.19 -7.77
N TRP A 6 16.36 -3.08 -9.05
CA TRP A 6 15.26 -2.21 -9.46
C TRP A 6 13.93 -2.67 -8.85
N GLN A 7 13.65 -3.97 -8.90
CA GLN A 7 12.45 -4.55 -8.29
C GLN A 7 12.37 -4.30 -6.78
N ALA A 8 13.50 -4.39 -6.06
CA ALA A 8 13.55 -4.11 -4.63
C ALA A 8 13.26 -2.64 -4.31
N VAL A 9 13.87 -1.70 -5.05
CA VAL A 9 13.64 -0.26 -4.87
C VAL A 9 12.18 0.10 -5.13
N VAL A 10 11.59 -0.43 -6.21
CA VAL A 10 10.18 -0.19 -6.55
C VAL A 10 9.24 -0.77 -5.49
N THR A 11 9.47 -2.01 -5.05
CA THR A 11 8.63 -2.68 -4.04
C THR A 11 8.70 -1.96 -2.69
N LEU A 12 9.89 -1.49 -2.29
CA LEU A 12 10.08 -0.70 -1.07
C LEU A 12 9.31 0.62 -1.15
N ALA A 13 9.39 1.33 -2.28
CA ALA A 13 8.68 2.59 -2.50
C ALA A 13 7.15 2.41 -2.39
N PHE A 14 6.60 1.35 -3.00
CA PHE A 14 5.17 1.04 -2.89
C PHE A 14 4.76 0.65 -1.46
N THR A 15 5.59 -0.10 -0.74
CA THR A 15 5.32 -0.46 0.66
C THR A 15 5.19 0.78 1.53
N ILE A 16 6.12 1.73 1.38
CA ILE A 16 6.11 2.99 2.13
C ILE A 16 4.90 3.84 1.72
N LEU A 17 4.61 3.94 0.43
CA LEU A 17 3.48 4.72 -0.09
C LEU A 17 2.13 4.21 0.44
N PHE A 18 1.84 2.91 0.33
CA PHE A 18 0.58 2.35 0.79
C PHE A 18 0.48 2.36 2.32
N GLY A 19 1.57 2.08 3.02
CA GLY A 19 1.62 2.20 4.49
C GLY A 19 1.33 3.64 4.95
N TRP A 20 1.90 4.64 4.28
CA TRP A 20 1.63 6.04 4.58
C TRP A 20 0.18 6.43 4.30
N LEU A 21 -0.39 6.03 3.16
CA LEU A 21 -1.80 6.28 2.82
C LEU A 21 -2.75 5.69 3.88
N LEU A 22 -2.43 4.48 4.35
CA LEU A 22 -3.21 3.82 5.40
C LEU A 22 -3.14 4.59 6.72
N VAL A 23 -1.94 4.96 7.18
CA VAL A 23 -1.80 5.71 8.44
C VAL A 23 -2.45 7.09 8.34
N ALA A 24 -2.21 7.81 7.24
CA ALA A 24 -2.79 9.13 7.01
C ALA A 24 -4.32 9.09 6.97
N GLY A 25 -4.90 8.09 6.28
CA GLY A 25 -6.35 7.98 6.18
C GLY A 25 -7.02 7.56 7.49
N PHE A 26 -6.35 6.75 8.32
CA PHE A 26 -6.85 6.46 9.67
C PHE A 26 -6.77 7.67 10.59
N LYS A 27 -5.70 8.47 10.49
CA LYS A 27 -5.50 9.69 11.29
C LYS A 27 -6.52 10.78 10.95
N ASN A 28 -6.79 11.00 9.67
CA ASN A 28 -7.70 12.06 9.21
C ASN A 28 -9.18 11.62 9.16
N GLY A 29 -9.46 10.33 9.31
CA GLY A 29 -10.82 9.78 9.19
C GLY A 29 -11.34 9.72 7.75
N THR A 30 -10.48 10.00 6.77
CA THR A 30 -10.78 9.99 5.34
C THR A 30 -9.78 9.07 4.62
N MET A 31 -10.28 8.01 3.99
CA MET A 31 -9.46 7.13 3.16
C MET A 31 -9.56 7.55 1.71
N GLU A 32 -8.43 7.78 1.08
CA GLU A 32 -8.35 8.16 -0.32
C GLU A 32 -7.23 7.36 -0.99
N PHE A 33 -7.58 6.76 -2.13
CA PHE A 33 -6.66 6.06 -3.01
C PHE A 33 -6.77 6.68 -4.40
N PRO A 34 -5.99 7.73 -4.68
CA PRO A 34 -5.98 8.37 -5.99
C PRO A 34 -5.19 7.49 -6.97
N GLN A 35 -5.87 6.90 -7.96
CA GLN A 35 -5.23 6.32 -9.14
C GLN A 35 -5.57 7.16 -10.38
N PRO A 36 -4.68 7.20 -11.40
CA PRO A 36 -4.93 7.99 -12.62
C PRO A 36 -6.23 7.63 -13.35
N ALA A 37 -6.66 6.36 -13.26
CA ALA A 37 -7.87 5.87 -13.93
C ALA A 37 -9.10 5.79 -13.00
N PHE A 38 -8.91 5.80 -11.68
CA PHE A 38 -10.00 5.61 -10.73
C PHE A 38 -9.64 6.14 -9.33
N THR A 39 -10.55 6.88 -8.72
CA THR A 39 -10.37 7.36 -7.35
C THR A 39 -11.30 6.60 -6.41
N MET A 40 -10.74 5.79 -5.51
CA MET A 40 -11.51 5.26 -4.37
C MET A 40 -11.38 6.22 -3.20
N SER A 41 -12.50 6.69 -2.68
CA SER A 41 -12.53 7.48 -1.44
C SER A 41 -13.70 7.09 -0.54
N GLY A 42 -13.49 7.25 0.77
CA GLY A 42 -14.50 7.03 1.78
C GLY A 42 -14.19 7.82 3.04
N ARG A 43 -15.24 8.28 3.74
CA ARG A 43 -15.13 8.98 5.02
C ARG A 43 -15.68 8.08 6.12
N ARG A 44 -15.00 8.00 7.26
CA ARG A 44 -15.37 7.09 8.34
C ARG A 44 -16.79 7.35 8.87
N HIS A 45 -17.18 8.62 8.95
CA HIS A 45 -18.46 9.03 9.51
C HIS A 45 -19.60 9.01 8.49
N ASP A 46 -19.38 9.58 7.29
CA ASP A 46 -20.42 9.72 6.28
C ASP A 46 -20.62 8.45 5.43
N GLN A 47 -19.54 7.68 5.22
CA GLN A 47 -19.50 6.55 4.28
C GLN A 47 -18.68 5.39 4.87
N PRO A 48 -19.09 4.82 6.01
CA PRO A 48 -18.30 3.85 6.77
C PRO A 48 -17.95 2.62 5.93
N VAL A 49 -18.89 2.09 5.15
CA VAL A 49 -18.67 0.91 4.29
C VAL A 49 -17.58 1.18 3.26
N ARG A 50 -17.63 2.33 2.57
CA ARG A 50 -16.62 2.71 1.56
C ARG A 50 -15.27 3.00 2.20
N PHE A 51 -15.27 3.61 3.39
CA PHE A 51 -14.05 3.83 4.17
C PHE A 51 -13.36 2.52 4.50
N TRP A 52 -14.09 1.54 5.05
CA TRP A 52 -13.53 0.25 5.43
C TRP A 52 -13.11 -0.58 4.21
N LEU A 53 -13.87 -0.57 3.11
CA LEU A 53 -13.46 -1.23 1.86
C LEU A 53 -12.15 -0.65 1.32
N THR A 54 -12.04 0.68 1.27
CA THR A 54 -10.82 1.36 0.79
C THR A 54 -9.65 1.09 1.74
N ALA A 55 -9.89 1.15 3.06
CA ALA A 55 -8.89 0.84 4.07
C ALA A 55 -8.39 -0.60 3.96
N SER A 56 -9.29 -1.58 3.83
CA SER A 56 -8.95 -3.00 3.67
C SER A 56 -8.18 -3.25 2.38
N PHE A 57 -8.54 -2.58 1.28
CA PHE A 57 -7.82 -2.69 0.02
C PHE A 57 -6.39 -2.13 0.11
N ILE A 58 -6.21 -0.92 0.67
CA ILE A 58 -4.87 -0.35 0.90
C ILE A 58 -4.07 -1.22 1.89
N ALA A 59 -4.73 -1.79 2.91
CA ALA A 59 -4.10 -2.69 3.88
C ALA A 59 -3.56 -3.95 3.21
N LEU A 60 -4.35 -4.56 2.33
CA LEU A 60 -3.94 -5.73 1.54
C LEU A 60 -2.71 -5.39 0.67
N LEU A 61 -2.75 -4.27 -0.05
CA LEU A 61 -1.62 -3.82 -0.88
C LEU A 61 -0.36 -3.60 -0.05
N THR A 62 -0.50 -2.93 1.10
CA THR A 62 0.60 -2.72 2.04
C THR A 62 1.18 -4.04 2.53
N ALA A 63 0.34 -5.00 2.92
CA ALA A 63 0.77 -6.31 3.40
C ALA A 63 1.51 -7.11 2.31
N VAL A 64 0.98 -7.15 1.09
CA VAL A 64 1.64 -7.83 -0.04
C VAL A 64 2.99 -7.19 -0.35
N CYS A 65 3.06 -5.86 -0.42
CA CYS A 65 4.31 -5.14 -0.66
C CYS A 65 5.32 -5.34 0.49
N ALA A 66 4.86 -5.37 1.74
CA ALA A 66 5.71 -5.65 2.90
C ALA A 66 6.29 -7.08 2.84
N VAL A 67 5.47 -8.09 2.55
CA VAL A 67 5.95 -9.48 2.39
C VAL A 67 6.98 -9.60 1.27
N MET A 68 6.74 -8.95 0.13
CA MET A 68 7.69 -8.93 -1.00
C MET A 68 8.99 -8.20 -0.64
N THR A 69 8.89 -7.08 0.09
CA THR A 69 10.06 -6.34 0.57
C THR A 69 10.88 -7.17 1.55
N ILE A 70 10.24 -7.86 2.50
CA ILE A 70 10.90 -8.79 3.43
C ILE A 70 11.55 -9.92 2.65
N ARG A 71 10.87 -10.52 1.67
CA ARG A 71 11.45 -11.57 0.82
C ARG A 71 12.69 -11.08 0.09
N LEU A 72 12.67 -9.88 -0.48
CA LEU A 72 13.84 -9.32 -1.17
C LEU A 72 14.98 -8.96 -0.22
N ALA A 73 14.66 -8.51 1.00
CA ALA A 73 15.64 -8.18 2.02
C ALA A 73 16.36 -9.42 2.58
N PHE A 74 15.63 -10.51 2.83
CA PHE A 74 16.19 -11.71 3.46
C PHE A 74 16.59 -12.81 2.47
N PHE A 75 15.99 -12.86 1.26
CA PHE A 75 16.26 -13.86 0.23
C PHE A 75 16.52 -13.23 -1.15
N PRO A 76 17.59 -12.42 -1.31
CA PRO A 76 17.85 -11.66 -2.54
C PRO A 76 18.22 -12.51 -3.78
N ARG A 77 18.43 -13.83 -3.63
CA ARG A 77 18.89 -14.72 -4.73
C ARG A 77 17.97 -15.89 -5.08
N GLY A 78 16.76 -15.97 -4.51
CA GLY A 78 15.89 -17.14 -4.68
C GLY A 78 16.41 -18.37 -3.94
N PHE A 79 15.53 -19.36 -3.74
CA PHE A 79 15.92 -20.72 -3.32
C PHE A 79 16.44 -21.49 -4.53
#